data_AF-A0A6J4Y0N7-F1
#
_entry.id   AF-A0A6J4Y0N7-F1
#
_cell.length_a   1.000
_cell.length_b   1.000
_cell.length_c   1.000
_cell.angle_alpha   90.00
_cell.angle_beta   90.00
_cell.angle_gamma   90.00
#
_symmetry.space_group_name_H-M   'P 1'
#
loop_
_entity.id
_entity.type
_entity.pdbx_description
1 polymer ?
#
loop_
_entity_poly.entity_id
_entity_poly.type
_entity_poly.pdbx_seq_one_letter_code
_entity_poly.pdbx_strand_id
1 'polypeptide(L)'
;MPALIKKLNQTLRGWTNYHRHVVAAEASRRIDTYVFEQLWGMVKRRHQNKSKGWLRKKYWTASGQRHIFAVKAKTKKNLKKVCQVVKIGVLGIRRFVKIKAAANPYRPEFAQCFCVGRNKKDSKLLPAMSAREFRAMTA
;
A
#
# COMPACT_ATOMS: atom_id res chain seq x y z
N MET A 1 -2.02 19.84 10.07
CA MET A 1 -1.45 18.95 9.03
C MET A 1 -1.18 17.53 9.51
N PRO A 2 -0.51 17.29 10.65
CA PRO A 2 -0.20 15.91 11.07
C PRO A 2 -1.45 15.07 11.39
N ALA A 3 -2.48 15.68 12.00
CA ALA A 3 -3.76 15.03 12.27
C ALA A 3 -4.49 14.59 10.97
N LEU A 4 -4.46 15.42 9.93
CA LEU A 4 -5.00 15.09 8.61
C LEU A 4 -4.31 13.87 8.00
N ILE A 5 -2.97 13.86 8.00
CA ILE A 5 -2.18 12.73 7.47
C ILE A 5 -2.49 11.45 8.24
N LYS A 6 -2.66 11.53 9.56
CA LYS A 6 -3.03 10.38 10.39
C LYS A 6 -4.39 9.79 9.97
N LYS A 7 -5.42 10.65 9.86
CA LYS A 7 -6.79 10.21 9.51
C LYS A 7 -6.86 9.68 8.07
N LEU A 8 -6.16 10.32 7.14
CA LEU A 8 -6.03 9.84 5.76
C LEU A 8 -5.36 8.47 5.73
N ASN A 9 -4.23 8.29 6.41
CA ASN A 9 -3.52 7.02 6.46
C ASN A 9 -4.36 5.89 7.08
N GLN A 10 -5.20 6.17 8.08
CA GLN A 10 -6.11 5.18 8.64
C GLN A 10 -7.11 4.69 7.58
N THR A 11 -7.71 5.61 6.83
CA THR A 11 -8.67 5.30 5.77
C THR A 11 -8.02 4.51 4.63
N LEU A 12 -6.87 4.99 4.13
CA LEU A 12 -6.14 4.32 3.07
C LEU A 12 -5.69 2.92 3.47
N ARG A 13 -5.19 2.74 4.70
CA ARG A 13 -4.81 1.42 5.21
C ARG A 13 -6.01 0.49 5.33
N GLY A 14 -7.16 0.98 5.79
CA GLY A 14 -8.38 0.18 5.87
C GLY A 14 -8.79 -0.35 4.50
N TRP A 15 -8.92 0.55 3.52
CA TRP A 15 -9.26 0.20 2.15
C TRP A 15 -8.26 -0.78 1.53
N THR A 16 -6.96 -0.50 1.69
CA THR A 16 -5.92 -1.35 1.10
C THR A 16 -5.89 -2.73 1.74
N ASN A 17 -6.07 -2.83 3.06
CA ASN A 17 -6.11 -4.12 3.74
C ASN A 17 -7.32 -4.95 3.32
N TYR A 18 -8.47 -4.32 3.12
CA TYR A 18 -9.67 -4.98 2.63
C TYR A 18 -9.50 -5.50 1.19
N HIS A 19 -8.99 -4.65 0.30
CA HIS A 19 -8.82 -5.00 -1.11
C HIS A 19 -7.49 -5.69 -1.46
N ARG A 20 -6.67 -6.06 -0.47
CA ARG A 20 -5.34 -6.64 -0.73
C ARG A 20 -5.38 -7.99 -1.45
N HIS A 21 -6.50 -8.70 -1.36
CA HIS A 21 -6.67 -10.05 -1.91
C HIS A 21 -7.31 -10.07 -3.30
N VAL A 22 -7.79 -8.92 -3.78
CA VAL A 22 -8.41 -8.78 -5.09
C VAL A 22 -7.45 -8.11 -6.08
N VAL A 23 -7.76 -8.21 -7.38
CA VAL A 23 -6.97 -7.54 -8.44
C VAL A 23 -7.32 -6.05 -8.46
N ALA A 24 -6.68 -5.27 -7.57
CA ALA A 24 -6.97 -3.84 -7.39
C ALA A 24 -5.79 -2.91 -7.73
N ALA A 25 -4.82 -3.36 -8.53
CA ALA A 25 -3.60 -2.58 -8.82
C ALA A 25 -3.91 -1.25 -9.53
N GLU A 26 -4.77 -1.31 -10.54
CA GLU A 26 -5.16 -0.12 -11.29
C GLU A 26 -6.00 0.84 -10.45
N ALA A 27 -6.97 0.31 -9.70
CA ALA A 27 -7.78 1.09 -8.75
C ALA A 27 -6.89 1.78 -7.71
N SER A 28 -5.89 1.07 -7.19
CA SER A 28 -4.93 1.63 -6.23
C SER A 28 -4.15 2.81 -6.81
N ARG A 29 -3.71 2.69 -8.08
CA ARG A 29 -3.04 3.78 -8.79
C ARG A 29 -3.96 4.99 -8.98
N ARG A 30 -5.22 4.77 -9.37
CA ARG A 30 -6.22 5.84 -9.52
C ARG A 30 -6.45 6.58 -8.20
N ILE A 31 -6.55 5.85 -7.08
CA ILE A 31 -6.72 6.45 -5.76
C ILE A 31 -5.46 7.24 -5.34
N ASP A 32 -4.25 6.71 -5.58
CA ASP A 32 -3.01 7.44 -5.29
C ASP A 32 -2.93 8.77 -6.07
N THR A 33 -3.37 8.80 -7.34
CA THR A 33 -3.48 10.03 -8.15
C THR A 33 -4.51 10.99 -7.55
N TYR A 34 -5.71 10.49 -7.22
CA TYR A 34 -6.77 11.31 -6.63
C TYR A 34 -6.31 11.95 -5.31
N VAL A 35 -5.69 11.18 -4.42
CA VAL A 35 -5.14 11.68 -3.16
C VAL A 35 -4.09 12.77 -3.40
N PHE A 36 -3.22 12.58 -4.39
CA PHE A 36 -2.23 13.59 -4.77
C PHE A 36 -2.89 14.91 -5.19
N GLU A 37 -3.89 14.86 -6.07
CA GLU A 37 -4.61 16.04 -6.57
C GLU A 37 -5.32 16.79 -5.44
N GLN A 38 -6.01 16.06 -4.56
CA GLN A 38 -6.70 16.67 -3.41
C GLN A 38 -5.71 17.34 -2.44
N LEU A 39 -4.58 16.69 -2.16
CA LEU A 39 -3.52 17.25 -1.32
C LEU A 39 -2.87 18.47 -1.98
N TRP A 40 -2.62 18.42 -3.29
CA TRP A 40 -2.07 19.52 -4.06
C TRP A 40 -3.01 20.74 -4.04
N GLY A 41 -4.29 20.54 -4.33
CA GLY A 41 -5.31 21.59 -4.27
C GLY A 41 -5.43 22.21 -2.87
N MET A 42 -5.44 21.38 -1.81
CA MET A 42 -5.43 21.87 -0.43
C MET A 42 -4.20 22.73 -0.11
N VAL A 43 -3.00 22.26 -0.50
CA VAL A 43 -1.74 22.96 -0.23
C VAL A 43 -1.66 24.28 -1.00
N LYS A 44 -2.08 24.29 -2.28
CA LYS A 44 -2.14 25.50 -3.10
C LYS A 44 -3.10 26.54 -2.50
N ARG A 45 -4.28 26.11 -2.04
CA ARG A 45 -5.24 27.00 -1.37
C ARG A 45 -4.72 27.55 -0.04
N ARG A 46 -3.98 26.74 0.73
CA ARG A 46 -3.39 27.19 2.01
C ARG A 46 -2.23 28.16 1.83
N HIS A 47 -1.54 28.10 0.69
CA HIS A 47 -0.31 28.87 0.43
C HIS A 47 -0.41 29.61 -0.90
N GLN A 48 -1.41 30.48 -1.04
CA GLN A 48 -1.68 31.22 -2.27
C GLN A 48 -0.48 32.07 -2.73
N ASN A 49 0.27 32.64 -1.78
CA ASN A 49 1.42 33.51 -2.05
C ASN A 49 2.74 32.78 -2.27
N LYS A 50 2.73 31.44 -2.38
CA LYS A 50 3.96 30.63 -2.55
C LYS A 50 3.99 29.97 -3.92
N SER A 51 5.18 29.94 -4.52
CA SER A 51 5.38 29.32 -5.82
C SER A 51 5.19 27.80 -5.77
N LYS A 52 4.76 27.21 -6.89
CA LYS A 52 4.60 25.75 -7.03
C LYS A 52 5.88 24.99 -6.68
N GLY A 53 7.04 25.54 -7.04
CA GLY A 53 8.36 24.97 -6.72
C GLY A 53 8.62 24.92 -5.21
N TRP A 54 8.27 26.00 -4.49
CA TRP A 54 8.38 26.04 -3.03
C TRP A 54 7.47 25.00 -2.37
N LEU A 55 6.22 24.85 -2.84
CA LEU A 55 5.29 23.85 -2.31
C LEU A 55 5.81 22.42 -2.50
N ARG A 56 6.33 22.11 -3.68
CA ARG A 56 6.94 20.79 -3.97
C ARG A 56 8.12 20.52 -3.05
N LYS A 57 9.02 21.49 -2.87
CA LYS A 57 10.19 21.38 -1.97
C LYS A 57 9.79 21.28 -0.49
N LYS A 58 8.70 21.94 -0.09
CA LYS A 58 8.23 21.94 1.30
C LYS A 58 7.54 20.64 1.69
N TYR A 59 6.76 20.05 0.79
CA TYR A 59 5.84 18.95 1.11
C TYR A 59 6.19 17.62 0.43
N TRP A 60 6.73 17.62 -0.80
CA TRP A 60 7.00 16.39 -1.58
C TRP A 60 8.45 15.90 -1.52
N THR A 61 9.31 16.60 -0.79
CA THR A 61 10.70 16.21 -0.48
C THR A 61 10.96 16.16 1.03
N ALA A 62 9.94 16.40 1.86
CA ALA A 62 10.12 16.54 3.31
C ALA A 62 10.53 15.24 4.02
N SER A 63 10.20 14.08 3.44
CA SER A 63 10.61 12.76 3.95
C SER A 63 11.96 12.27 3.44
N GLY A 64 12.61 13.01 2.53
CA GLY A 64 13.78 12.53 1.79
C GLY A 64 13.43 11.61 0.61
N GLN A 65 12.21 11.06 0.56
CA GLN A 65 11.71 10.31 -0.59
C GLN A 65 11.02 11.25 -1.58
N ARG A 66 11.30 11.07 -2.88
CA ARG A 66 10.66 11.86 -3.93
C ARG A 66 9.19 11.46 -4.10
N HIS A 67 8.35 12.43 -4.44
CA HIS A 67 6.93 12.21 -4.79
C HIS A 67 6.06 11.64 -3.66
N ILE A 68 6.42 11.89 -2.39
CA ILE A 68 5.61 11.50 -1.24
C ILE A 68 5.28 12.73 -0.42
N PHE A 69 3.98 12.96 -0.19
CA PHE A 69 3.53 14.05 0.65
C PHE A 69 3.91 13.77 2.11
N ALA A 70 4.71 14.67 2.66
CA ALA A 70 5.20 14.57 4.03
C ALA A 70 5.26 15.92 4.73
N VAL A 71 5.08 15.90 6.04
CA VAL A 71 5.17 17.06 6.92
C VAL A 71 6.01 16.71 8.14
N LYS A 72 6.99 17.56 8.45
CA LYS A 72 7.77 17.48 9.69
C LYS A 72 6.96 18.09 10.82
N ALA A 73 6.68 17.30 11.87
CA ALA A 73 5.91 17.72 13.04
C ALA A 73 6.77 17.58 14.31
N LYS A 74 6.62 18.50 15.25
CA LYS A 74 7.20 18.36 16.60
C LYS A 74 6.26 17.49 17.44
N THR A 75 6.81 16.49 18.12
CA THR A 75 6.08 15.63 19.06
C THR A 75 6.15 16.23 20.47
N LYS A 76 5.26 15.84 21.38
CA LYS A 76 5.31 16.22 22.82
C LYS A 76 6.70 16.02 23.45
N LYS A 77 7.45 15.00 23.01
CA LYS A 77 8.83 14.71 23.44
C LYS A 77 9.91 15.51 22.69
N ASN A 78 9.58 16.65 22.07
CA ASN A 78 10.44 17.45 21.18
C ASN A 78 11.09 16.73 19.97
N LEU A 79 10.82 15.44 19.77
CA LEU A 79 11.27 14.69 18.59
C LEU A 79 10.58 15.18 17.31
N LYS A 80 11.41 15.51 16.30
CA LYS A 80 10.97 15.84 14.93
C LYS A 80 10.52 14.54 14.25
N LYS A 81 9.21 14.35 14.10
CA LYS A 81 8.64 13.20 13.40
C LYS A 81 8.23 13.61 11.98
N VAL A 82 8.63 12.82 10.99
CA VAL A 82 8.12 12.95 9.63
C VAL A 82 6.80 12.18 9.54
N CYS A 83 5.71 12.90 9.28
CA CYS A 83 4.42 12.29 8.97
C CYS A 83 4.28 12.22 7.45
N GLN A 84 4.24 11.02 6.88
CA GLN A 84 4.09 10.80 5.45
C GLN A 84 2.76 10.11 5.12
N VAL A 85 2.19 10.45 3.96
CA VAL A 85 1.02 9.77 3.43
C VAL A 85 1.46 8.42 2.86
N VAL A 86 0.73 7.37 3.21
CA VAL A 86 0.97 6.02 2.70
C VAL A 86 0.49 5.95 1.26
N LYS A 87 1.34 5.46 0.36
CA LYS A 87 0.93 5.10 -1.01
C LYS A 87 0.30 3.72 -1.01
N ILE A 88 -0.86 3.60 -1.62
CA ILE A 88 -1.63 2.36 -1.68
C ILE A 88 -0.90 1.34 -2.55
N GLY A 89 -0.32 1.78 -3.68
CA GLY A 89 0.43 0.91 -4.57
C GLY A 89 1.60 0.16 -3.90
N VAL A 90 2.18 0.74 -2.83
CA VAL A 90 3.30 0.13 -2.08
C VAL A 90 2.84 -1.00 -1.16
N LEU A 91 1.61 -0.95 -0.64
CA LEU A 91 1.10 -1.95 0.30
C LEU A 91 0.83 -3.32 -0.35
N GLY A 92 0.81 -3.38 -1.68
CA GLY A 92 0.90 -4.59 -2.49
C GLY A 92 -0.34 -5.49 -2.47
N ILE A 93 -0.58 -6.17 -3.59
CA ILE A 93 -1.59 -7.23 -3.69
C ILE A 93 -0.99 -8.52 -3.12
N ARG A 94 -1.72 -9.20 -2.25
CA ARG A 94 -1.37 -10.53 -1.71
C ARG A 94 -2.31 -11.58 -2.29
N ARG A 95 -1.74 -12.52 -3.03
CA ARG A 95 -2.50 -13.60 -3.68
C ARG A 95 -2.41 -14.88 -2.87
N PHE A 96 -3.48 -15.66 -2.88
CA PHE A 96 -3.47 -17.01 -2.29
C PHE A 96 -2.92 -18.03 -3.28
N VAL A 97 -2.25 -19.05 -2.76
CA VAL A 97 -1.90 -20.26 -3.52
C VAL A 97 -3.21 -21.03 -3.79
N LYS A 98 -3.47 -21.34 -5.06
CA LYS A 98 -4.64 -22.14 -5.42
C LYS A 98 -4.43 -23.60 -5.00
N ILE A 99 -5.49 -24.21 -4.46
CA ILE A 99 -5.52 -25.67 -4.26
C ILE A 99 -5.58 -26.33 -5.64
N LYS A 100 -4.79 -27.39 -5.86
CA LYS A 100 -4.82 -28.16 -7.10
C LYS A 100 -6.20 -28.81 -7.24
N ALA A 101 -6.88 -28.64 -8.37
CA ALA A 101 -8.23 -29.17 -8.57
C ALA A 101 -8.31 -30.71 -8.42
N ALA A 102 -7.25 -31.42 -8.82
CA ALA A 102 -7.15 -32.87 -8.67
C ALA A 102 -6.80 -33.33 -7.23
N ALA A 103 -6.54 -32.42 -6.29
CA ALA A 103 -6.16 -32.79 -4.93
C ALA A 103 -7.35 -33.37 -4.17
N ASN A 104 -7.25 -34.65 -3.81
CA ASN A 104 -8.24 -35.36 -3.01
C ASN A 104 -7.74 -35.53 -1.57
N PRO A 105 -8.47 -35.06 -0.53
CA PRO A 105 -8.10 -35.22 0.87
C PRO A 105 -7.90 -36.66 1.34
N TYR A 106 -8.52 -37.63 0.67
CA TYR A 106 -8.49 -39.05 1.04
C TYR A 106 -7.34 -39.82 0.41
N ARG A 107 -6.61 -39.22 -0.55
CA ARG A 107 -5.44 -39.88 -1.13
C ARG A 107 -4.17 -39.49 -0.39
N PRO A 108 -3.32 -40.47 -0.01
CA PRO A 108 -2.11 -40.21 0.77
C PRO A 108 -1.13 -39.27 0.03
N GLU A 109 -1.11 -39.31 -1.30
CA GLU A 109 -0.30 -38.45 -2.17
C GLU A 109 -0.55 -36.94 -1.97
N PHE A 110 -1.72 -36.52 -1.50
CA PHE A 110 -2.04 -35.11 -1.23
C PHE A 110 -2.00 -34.72 0.25
N ALA A 111 -1.83 -35.68 1.16
CA ALA A 111 -1.90 -35.45 2.61
C ALA A 111 -0.90 -34.36 3.05
N GLN A 112 0.32 -34.38 2.52
CA GLN A 112 1.36 -33.41 2.88
C GLN A 112 0.98 -31.97 2.45
N CYS A 113 0.35 -31.80 1.29
CA CYS A 113 -0.11 -30.49 0.82
C CYS A 113 -1.17 -29.90 1.77
N PHE A 114 -2.15 -30.71 2.19
CA PHE A 114 -3.19 -30.29 3.13
C PHE A 114 -2.64 -30.05 4.54
N CYS A 115 -1.71 -30.87 5.02
CA CYS A 115 -1.04 -30.68 6.31
C CYS A 115 -0.29 -29.35 6.36
N VAL A 116 0.48 -29.01 5.32
CA VAL A 116 1.17 -27.71 5.23
C VAL A 116 0.18 -26.55 5.21
N GLY A 117 -0.89 -26.64 4.41
CA GLY A 117 -1.92 -25.60 4.36
C GLY A 117 -2.66 -25.40 5.69
N ARG A 118 -2.86 -26.45 6.49
CA ARG A 118 -3.47 -26.34 7.83
C ARG A 118 -2.52 -25.74 8.86
N ASN A 119 -1.28 -26.21 8.88
CA ASN A 119 -0.35 -25.93 9.98
C ASN A 119 0.55 -24.71 9.74
N LYS A 120 0.76 -24.31 8.48
CA LYS A 120 1.61 -23.16 8.12
C LYS A 120 0.77 -22.08 7.44
N LYS A 121 0.36 -21.04 8.18
CA LYS A 121 -0.44 -19.92 7.65
C LYS A 121 0.21 -19.23 6.44
N ASP A 122 1.53 -19.04 6.48
CA ASP A 122 2.26 -18.33 5.43
C ASP A 122 2.32 -19.13 4.12
N SER A 123 2.18 -20.46 4.18
CA SER A 123 2.14 -21.32 2.98
C SER A 123 0.92 -21.05 2.09
N LYS A 124 -0.11 -20.37 2.62
CA LYS A 124 -1.33 -20.04 1.86
C LYS A 124 -1.12 -18.87 0.91
N LEU A 125 -0.08 -18.06 1.11
CA LEU A 125 0.16 -16.86 0.32
C LEU A 125 1.24 -17.11 -0.72
N LEU A 126 1.00 -16.63 -1.94
CA LEU A 126 2.05 -16.55 -2.94
C LEU A 126 3.08 -15.49 -2.51
N PRO A 127 4.37 -15.71 -2.81
CA PRO A 127 5.40 -14.71 -2.55
C PRO A 127 5.11 -13.44 -3.35
N ALA A 128 5.67 -12.32 -2.88
CA ALA A 128 5.54 -11.05 -3.60
C ALA A 128 6.22 -11.18 -4.96
N MET A 129 5.43 -11.07 -6.03
CA MET A 129 5.88 -11.18 -7.42
C MET A 129 5.39 -9.99 -8.23
N SER A 130 6.12 -9.64 -9.28
CA SER A 130 5.65 -8.68 -10.27
C SER A 130 4.45 -9.22 -11.06
N ALA A 131 3.67 -8.32 -11.67
CA ALA A 131 2.55 -8.74 -12.53
C ALA A 131 3.03 -9.59 -13.73
N ARG A 132 4.27 -9.37 -14.19
CA ARG A 132 4.89 -10.14 -15.27
C ARG A 132 5.25 -11.56 -14.80
N GLU A 133 5.91 -11.68 -13.66
CA GLU A 133 6.22 -12.99 -13.04
C GLU A 133 4.97 -13.82 -12.79
N PHE A 134 3.92 -13.19 -12.23
CA PHE A 134 2.66 -13.90 -11.98
C PHE A 134 2.01 -14.43 -13.27
N ARG A 135 2.06 -13.66 -14.37
CA ARG A 135 1.57 -14.12 -15.68
C ARG A 135 2.42 -15.25 -16.25
N ALA A 136 3.74 -15.14 -16.16
CA ALA A 136 4.65 -16.19 -16.64
C ALA A 136 4.47 -17.52 -15.88
N MET A 137 4.10 -17.48 -14.60
CA MET A 137 3.80 -18.68 -13.80
C MET A 137 2.44 -19.33 -14.15
N THR A 138 1.51 -18.56 -14.74
CA THR A 138 0.14 -19.01 -15.02
C THR A 138 -0.11 -19.31 -16.50
N ALA A 139 0.82 -18.95 -17.37
CA ALA A 139 0.89 -19.33 -18.78
C ALA A 139 1.49 -20.74 -18.90
#